data_AF-A0A1L5KK18-F1
#
_entry.id   AF-A0A1L5KK18-F1
#
_cell.length_a   1.000
_cell.length_b   1.000
_cell.length_c   1.000
_cell.angle_alpha   90.00
_cell.angle_beta   90.00
_cell.angle_gamma   90.00
#
_symmetry.space_group_name_H-M   'P 1'
#
loop_
_entity.id
_entity.type
_entity.pdbx_description
1 polymer ?
#
loop_
_entity_poly.entity_id
_entity_poly.type
_entity_poly.pdbx_seq_one_letter_code
_entity_poly.pdbx_strand_id
1 'polypeptide(L)' 'MEEKNFKERYLAGEIEFEEIDRYISRWNNSDDERTLAKYLGLNEEEEDVWIDESDEALREMLDRQKK' A
#
# COMPACT_ATOMS: atom_id res chain seq x y z
N MET A 1 6.08 6.78 18.08
CA MET A 1 4.86 6.42 17.34
C MET A 1 5.36 5.86 16.03
N GLU A 2 5.12 4.59 15.74
CA GLU A 2 5.44 4.05 14.41
C GLU A 2 4.62 4.85 13.38
N GLU A 3 5.27 5.33 12.32
CA GLU A 3 4.54 5.91 11.18
C GLU A 3 3.65 4.82 10.61
N LYS A 4 2.33 5.04 10.60
CA LYS A 4 1.36 4.13 9.97
C LYS A 4 1.73 3.96 8.50
N ASN A 5 1.67 2.74 8.00
CA ASN A 5 1.91 2.46 6.59
C ASN A 5 0.72 2.91 5.70
N PHE A 6 0.88 2.80 4.38
CA PHE A 6 -0.16 3.16 3.41
C PHE A 6 -1.46 2.39 3.69
N LYS A 7 -1.39 1.05 3.81
CA LYS A 7 -2.54 0.19 4.02
C LYS A 7 -3.32 0.57 5.29
N GLU A 8 -2.64 0.80 6.41
CA GLU A 8 -3.28 1.18 7.67
C GLU A 8 -4.06 2.50 7.55
N ARG A 9 -3.45 3.51 6.90
CA ARG A 9 -4.09 4.82 6.72
C ARG A 9 -5.24 4.75 5.72
N TYR A 10 -5.09 3.97 4.66
CA TYR A 10 -6.13 3.77 3.66
C TYR A 10 -7.34 3.02 4.25
N LEU A 11 -7.10 1.95 5.02
CA LEU A 11 -8.17 1.19 5.69
C LEU A 11 -8.87 1.99 6.79
N ALA A 12 -8.16 2.95 7.41
CA ALA A 12 -8.76 3.89 8.36
C ALA A 12 -9.55 5.03 7.69
N GLY A 13 -9.54 5.12 6.34
CA GLY A 13 -10.15 6.23 5.61
C GLY A 13 -9.44 7.56 5.80
N GLU A 14 -8.16 7.55 6.22
CA GLU A 14 -7.36 8.76 6.44
C GLU A 14 -6.74 9.29 5.13
N ILE A 15 -6.64 8.44 4.11
CA ILE A 15 -6.09 8.76 2.78
C ILE A 15 -6.87 8.03 1.68
N GLU A 16 -6.83 8.59 0.48
CA GLU A 16 -7.35 7.95 -0.74
C GLU A 16 -6.34 6.94 -1.31
N PHE A 17 -6.81 6.06 -2.19
CA PHE A 17 -5.94 5.06 -2.81
C PHE A 17 -4.84 5.71 -3.67
N GLU A 18 -5.14 6.82 -4.34
CA GLU A 18 -4.17 7.57 -5.16
C GLU A 18 -2.94 8.07 -4.39
N GLU A 19 -2.98 8.13 -3.05
CA GLU A 19 -1.77 8.46 -2.27
C GLU A 19 -0.70 7.35 -2.40
N ILE A 20 -1.03 6.15 -2.90
CA ILE A 20 -0.06 5.07 -3.12
C ILE A 20 1.14 5.56 -3.97
N ASP A 21 0.91 6.34 -5.02
CA ASP A 21 1.95 6.94 -5.86
C ASP A 21 2.96 7.76 -5.06
N ARG A 22 2.47 8.49 -4.06
CA ARG A 22 3.30 9.30 -3.17
C ARG A 22 4.15 8.43 -2.25
N TYR A 23 3.61 7.33 -1.74
CA TYR A 23 4.39 6.37 -0.95
C TYR A 23 5.44 5.68 -1.80
N ILE A 24 5.11 5.27 -3.02
CA ILE A 24 6.05 4.69 -3.99
C ILE A 24 7.18 5.67 -4.29
N SER A 25 6.84 6.94 -4.57
CA SER A 25 7.83 7.99 -4.82
C SER A 25 8.75 8.22 -3.61
N ARG A 26 8.18 8.26 -2.39
CA ARG A 26 8.97 8.39 -1.16
C ARG A 26 9.90 7.20 -0.93
N TRP A 27 9.41 5.99 -1.15
CA TRP A 27 10.20 4.77 -1.04
C TRP A 27 11.35 4.75 -2.05
N ASN A 28 11.07 5.06 -3.32
CA ASN A 28 12.08 5.16 -4.39
C ASN A 28 13.17 6.21 -4.12
N ASN A 29 12.87 7.23 -3.31
CA ASN A 29 13.82 8.28 -2.92
C ASN A 29 14.39 8.07 -1.50
N SER A 30 14.15 6.91 -0.90
CA SER A 30 14.65 6.55 0.43
C SER A 30 15.64 5.40 0.37
N ASP A 31 16.54 5.34 1.33
CA ASP A 31 17.45 4.20 1.56
C ASP A 31 16.75 3.07 2.36
N ASP A 32 15.44 2.89 2.19
CA ASP A 32 14.68 1.86 2.91
C ASP A 32 14.98 0.47 2.33
N GLU A 33 15.54 -0.42 3.15
CA GLU A 33 15.93 -1.78 2.75
C GLU A 33 14.72 -2.72 2.55
N ARG A 34 13.52 -2.31 3.00
CA ARG A 34 12.30 -3.12 2.85
C ARG A 34 11.82 -3.09 1.41
N THR A 35 11.15 -4.17 0.99
CA THR A 35 10.42 -4.18 -0.30
C THR A 35 9.29 -3.16 -0.25
N LEU A 36 8.91 -2.65 -1.42
CA LEU A 36 7.82 -1.68 -1.57
C LEU A 36 6.51 -2.20 -0.96
N ALA A 37 6.18 -3.48 -1.16
CA ALA A 37 5.02 -4.11 -0.53
C ALA A 37 5.07 -4.03 1.00
N LYS A 38 6.20 -4.38 1.62
CA LYS A 38 6.38 -4.28 3.07
C LYS A 38 6.34 -2.84 3.59
N TYR A 39 6.87 -1.89 2.82
CA TYR A 39 6.79 -0.47 3.13
C TYR A 39 5.34 0.04 3.09
N LEU A 40 4.55 -0.42 2.12
CA LEU A 40 3.13 -0.11 1.99
C LEU A 40 2.25 -0.84 3.02
N GLY A 41 2.78 -1.90 3.64
CA GLY A 41 2.05 -2.74 4.60
C GLY A 41 1.24 -3.86 3.96
N LEU A 42 1.52 -4.19 2.71
CA LEU A 42 0.87 -5.27 1.98
C LEU A 42 1.36 -6.64 2.47
N ASN A 43 0.47 -7.63 2.47
CA ASN A 43 0.83 -9.04 2.63
C ASN A 43 1.22 -9.67 1.28
N GLU A 44 1.64 -10.94 1.30
CA GLU A 44 2.10 -11.65 0.10
C GLU A 44 0.98 -11.79 -0.95
N GLU A 45 -0.27 -12.00 -0.55
CA GLU A 45 -1.40 -12.12 -1.49
C GLU A 45 -1.74 -10.78 -2.15
N GLU A 46 -1.69 -9.69 -1.40
CA GLU A 46 -1.92 -8.33 -1.90
C GLU A 46 -0.78 -7.88 -2.83
N GLU A 47 0.46 -8.24 -2.50
CA GLU A 47 1.60 -8.03 -3.39
C GLU A 47 1.45 -8.81 -4.69
N ASP A 48 1.05 -10.08 -4.64
CA ASP A 48 0.84 -10.91 -5.83
C ASP A 48 -0.25 -10.34 -6.74
N VAL A 49 -1.41 -9.97 -6.18
CA VAL A 49 -2.50 -9.32 -6.94
C VAL A 49 -2.05 -7.99 -7.54
N TRP A 50 -1.27 -7.21 -6.81
CA TRP A 50 -0.79 -5.92 -7.30
C TRP A 50 0.18 -6.05 -8.48
N ILE A 51 1.09 -7.02 -8.40
CA ILE A 51 2.10 -7.28 -9.42
C ILE A 51 1.52 -8.01 -10.64
N ASP A 52 0.62 -8.97 -10.44
CA ASP A 52 0.05 -9.81 -11.50
C ASP A 52 -1.17 -9.18 -12.18
N GLU A 53 -2.07 -8.54 -11.41
CA GLU A 53 -3.31 -7.98 -11.95
C GLU A 53 -3.22 -6.48 -12.22
N SER A 54 -3.23 -5.64 -11.18
CA SER A 54 -3.13 -4.17 -11.29
C SER A 54 -3.28 -3.45 -9.94
N ASP A 55 -2.97 -2.14 -9.94
CA ASP A 55 -3.38 -1.19 -8.89
C ASP A 55 -4.89 -1.23 -8.60
N GLU A 56 -5.73 -1.42 -9.62
CA GLU A 56 -7.18 -1.46 -9.46
C GLU A 56 -7.64 -2.72 -8.71
N ALA A 57 -7.03 -3.87 -9.01
CA ALA A 57 -7.30 -5.13 -8.32
C ALA A 57 -6.88 -5.06 -6.85
N LEU A 58 -5.69 -4.47 -6.57
CA LEU A 58 -5.24 -4.20 -5.21
C LEU A 58 -6.22 -3.28 -4.48
N ARG A 59 -6.66 -2.18 -5.11
CA ARG A 59 -7.66 -1.25 -4.55
C ARG A 59 -8.94 -1.98 -4.16
N GLU A 60 -9.51 -2.76 -5.07
CA GLU A 60 -10.73 -3.53 -4.80
C GLU A 60 -10.55 -4.51 -3.63
N MET A 61 -9.40 -5.17 -3.53
CA MET A 61 -9.09 -6.09 -2.44
C MET A 61 -8.98 -5.37 -1.10
N LEU A 62 -8.36 -4.18 -1.05
CA LEU A 62 -8.26 -3.36 0.15
C LEU A 62 -9.60 -2.70 0.53
N ASP A 63 -10.40 -2.26 -0.45
CA ASP A 63 -11.74 -1.72 -0.20
C ASP A 63 -12.66 -2.76 0.46
N ARG A 64 -12.53 -4.04 0.11
CA ARG A 64 -13.24 -5.14 0.81
C ARG A 64 -12.83 -5.33 2.27
N GLN A 65 -11.65 -4.84 2.66
CA GLN A 65 -11.15 -4.90 4.04
C GLN A 65 -11.56 -3.68 4.88
N LYS A 66 -12.04 -2.59 4.26
CA LYS A 66 -12.58 -1.43 4.97
C LYS A 66 -13.85 -1.85 5.71
N LYS A 67 -13.92 -1.54 7.01
CA LYS A 67 -15.08 -1.84 7.87
C LYS A 67 -16.10 -0.70 7.87
#